data_AF-K2EFI3-F1
#
_entry.id   AF-K2EFI3-F1
#
_cell.length_a   1.000
_cell.length_b   1.000
_cell.length_c   1.000
_cell.angle_alpha   90.00
_cell.angle_beta   90.00
_cell.angle_gamma   90.00
#
_symmetry.space_group_name_H-M   'P 1'
#
loop_
_entity.id
_entity.type
_entity.pdbx_description
1 polymer ?
#
loop_
_entity_poly.entity_id
_entity_poly.type
_entity_poly.pdbx_seq_one_letter_code
_entity_poly.pdbx_strand_id
1 'polypeptide(L)'
;MGAASAILMNADTGALLFEKHAHVPSYPASITKIGTTLYILDQEVQLDQVCVVSTESLKRRPSTDWEKYPPYWLDKDGTTMGLKIGEALTVEALLHGLLMVSGNDAANVLAENIGSGSVPQFIERVNEYLRKIGCKNTQFSNPHGLTHPDHWTTAY
;
A
#
# COMPACT_ATOMS: atom_id res chain seq x y z
N MET A 1 -0.28 10.51 -27.27
CA MET A 1 0.09 9.40 -26.36
C MET A 1 -1.03 9.22 -25.35
N GLY A 2 -1.45 7.99 -25.07
CA GLY A 2 -2.52 7.67 -24.11
C GLY A 2 -2.07 6.57 -23.15
N ALA A 3 -2.87 6.28 -22.10
CA ALA A 3 -2.52 5.32 -21.06
C ALA A 3 -2.12 3.93 -21.63
N ALA A 4 -1.12 3.28 -21.04
CA ALA A 4 -0.65 1.96 -21.46
C ALA A 4 -1.71 0.87 -21.22
N SER A 5 -2.34 0.92 -20.04
CA SER A 5 -3.47 0.08 -19.63
C SER A 5 -4.58 0.95 -19.03
N ALA A 6 -5.84 0.56 -19.20
CA ALA A 6 -7.01 1.25 -18.66
C ALA A 6 -8.21 0.31 -18.59
N ILE A 7 -9.14 0.61 -17.68
CA ILE A 7 -10.45 -0.03 -17.60
C ILE A 7 -11.50 1.01 -17.18
N LEU A 8 -12.73 0.82 -17.62
CA LEU A 8 -13.91 1.50 -17.12
C LEU A 8 -14.99 0.46 -16.85
N MET A 9 -15.48 0.42 -15.62
CA MET A 9 -16.45 -0.56 -15.14
C MET A 9 -17.63 0.15 -14.50
N ASN A 10 -18.84 -0.38 -14.71
CA ASN A 10 -20.01 0.00 -13.93
C ASN A 10 -19.88 -0.58 -12.51
N ALA A 11 -19.84 0.27 -11.49
CA ALA A 11 -19.59 -0.16 -10.11
C ALA A 11 -20.70 -1.03 -9.51
N ASP A 12 -21.96 -0.87 -9.96
CA ASP A 12 -23.10 -1.60 -9.41
C ASP A 12 -23.24 -3.01 -10.01
N THR A 13 -22.92 -3.13 -11.30
CA THR A 13 -23.16 -4.36 -12.08
C THR A 13 -21.89 -5.12 -12.43
N GLY A 14 -20.72 -4.49 -12.31
CA GLY A 14 -19.44 -5.03 -12.78
C GLY A 14 -19.30 -5.04 -14.32
N ALA A 15 -20.24 -4.45 -15.06
CA ALA A 15 -20.19 -4.43 -16.53
C ALA A 15 -18.98 -3.62 -17.02
N LEU A 16 -18.15 -4.23 -17.88
CA LEU A 16 -17.04 -3.56 -18.55
C LEU A 16 -17.58 -2.64 -19.65
N LEU A 17 -17.33 -1.34 -19.51
CA LEU A 17 -17.72 -0.32 -20.49
C LEU A 17 -16.57 0.00 -21.45
N PHE A 18 -15.33 -0.17 -20.99
CA PHE A 18 -14.12 -0.03 -21.81
C PHE A 18 -12.96 -0.79 -21.17
N GLU A 19 -12.09 -1.36 -21.99
CA GLU A 19 -10.82 -1.92 -21.54
C GLU A 19 -9.71 -1.69 -22.57
N LYS A 20 -8.49 -1.53 -22.06
CA LYS A 20 -7.25 -1.51 -22.83
C LYS A 20 -6.18 -2.19 -22.00
N HIS A 21 -5.70 -3.34 -22.45
CA HIS A 21 -4.66 -4.12 -21.74
C HIS A 21 -4.97 -4.29 -20.25
N ALA A 22 -6.26 -4.41 -19.87
CA ALA A 22 -6.69 -4.25 -18.49
C ALA A 22 -6.12 -5.32 -17.56
N HIS A 23 -5.76 -6.49 -18.11
CA HIS A 23 -5.18 -7.62 -17.37
C HIS A 23 -3.65 -7.74 -17.51
N VAL A 24 -2.98 -6.77 -18.14
CA VAL A 24 -1.51 -6.77 -18.25
C VAL A 24 -0.91 -6.26 -16.94
N PRO A 25 -0.01 -7.02 -16.29
CA PRO A 25 0.65 -6.59 -15.06
C PRO A 25 1.38 -5.26 -15.23
N SER A 26 1.31 -4.41 -14.22
CA SER A 26 1.93 -3.09 -14.18
C SER A 26 2.28 -2.70 -12.75
N TYR A 27 3.26 -1.81 -12.59
CA TYR A 27 3.59 -1.24 -11.28
C TYR A 27 2.46 -0.31 -10.81
N PRO A 28 1.77 -0.58 -9.70
CA PRO A 28 0.65 0.23 -9.19
C PRO A 28 1.06 1.64 -8.77
N ALA A 29 2.31 1.84 -8.37
CA ALA A 29 2.71 3.02 -7.61
C ALA A 29 1.75 3.21 -6.40
N SER A 30 1.42 4.45 -6.04
CA SER A 30 0.64 4.72 -4.82
C SER A 30 -0.80 4.20 -4.79
N ILE A 31 -1.37 3.68 -5.90
CA ILE A 31 -2.72 3.06 -5.83
C ILE A 31 -2.72 1.80 -4.94
N THR A 32 -1.54 1.23 -4.65
CA THR A 32 -1.32 0.20 -3.61
C THR A 32 -1.98 0.56 -2.28
N LYS A 33 -1.96 1.84 -1.91
CA LYS A 33 -2.50 2.35 -0.64
C LYS A 33 -4.01 2.11 -0.50
N ILE A 34 -4.74 1.94 -1.61
CA ILE A 34 -6.15 1.55 -1.61
C ILE A 34 -6.27 0.12 -1.06
N GLY A 35 -5.48 -0.83 -1.57
CA GLY A 35 -5.49 -2.21 -1.08
C GLY A 35 -5.03 -2.32 0.38
N THR A 36 -4.01 -1.56 0.77
CA THR A 36 -3.59 -1.44 2.17
C THR A 36 -4.71 -0.93 3.08
N THR A 37 -5.42 0.12 2.67
CA THR A 37 -6.55 0.68 3.42
C THR A 37 -7.69 -0.31 3.55
N LEU A 38 -8.07 -0.95 2.45
CA LEU A 38 -9.15 -1.94 2.44
C LEU A 38 -8.88 -3.07 3.43
N TYR A 39 -7.66 -3.62 3.42
CA TYR A 39 -7.28 -4.65 4.38
C TYR A 39 -7.33 -4.16 5.83
N ILE A 40 -6.83 -2.95 6.11
CA ILE A 40 -6.87 -2.35 7.46
C ILE A 40 -8.32 -2.27 7.96
N LEU A 41 -9.24 -1.79 7.13
CA LEU A 41 -10.65 -1.66 7.49
C LEU A 41 -11.34 -3.03 7.64
N ASP A 42 -10.92 -4.06 6.89
CA ASP A 42 -11.38 -5.45 7.04
C ASP A 42 -10.95 -6.08 8.38
N GLN A 43 -9.92 -5.54 9.04
CA GLN A 43 -9.47 -6.03 10.35
C GLN A 43 -10.28 -5.46 11.54
N GLU A 44 -11.35 -4.70 11.29
CA GLU A 44 -12.21 -4.10 12.33
C GLU A 44 -11.43 -3.28 13.38
N VAL A 45 -10.32 -2.66 12.95
CA VAL A 45 -9.52 -1.79 13.81
C VAL A 45 -10.34 -0.59 14.29
N GLN A 46 -10.14 -0.18 15.54
CA GLN A 46 -10.77 1.03 16.04
C GLN A 46 -10.06 2.25 15.46
N LEU A 47 -10.81 3.20 14.91
CA LEU A 47 -10.22 4.37 14.25
C LEU A 47 -9.47 5.29 15.22
N ASP A 48 -9.85 5.28 16.51
CA ASP A 48 -9.19 5.99 17.60
C ASP A 48 -8.03 5.19 18.24
N GLN A 49 -7.79 3.95 17.80
CA GLN A 49 -6.63 3.17 18.20
C GLN A 49 -5.35 3.96 17.88
N VAL A 50 -4.45 4.04 18.84
CA VAL A 50 -3.18 4.74 18.68
C VAL A 50 -2.12 3.81 18.09
N CYS A 51 -1.44 4.30 17.06
CA CYS A 51 -0.22 3.70 16.50
C CYS A 51 0.98 4.57 16.85
N VAL A 52 2.10 3.92 17.16
CA VAL A 52 3.35 4.62 17.51
C VAL A 52 4.32 4.51 16.34
N VAL A 53 4.93 5.63 15.99
CA VAL A 53 5.93 5.72 14.93
C VAL A 53 7.26 5.16 15.41
N SER A 54 7.70 4.04 14.83
CA SER A 54 8.98 3.40 15.16
C SER A 54 10.12 3.90 14.27
N THR A 55 11.36 3.64 14.69
CA THR A 55 12.53 3.85 13.83
C THR A 55 12.46 3.02 12.54
N GLU A 56 11.90 1.81 12.60
CA GLU A 56 11.82 0.91 11.45
C GLU A 56 10.83 1.41 10.40
N SER A 57 9.67 1.94 10.83
CA SER A 57 8.65 2.50 9.93
C SER A 57 9.16 3.68 9.07
N LEU A 58 10.13 4.44 9.59
CA LEU A 58 10.71 5.61 8.94
C LEU A 58 12.05 5.33 8.26
N LYS A 59 12.52 4.08 8.27
CA LYS A 59 13.84 3.73 7.76
C LYS A 59 13.92 3.96 6.26
N ARG A 60 15.02 4.56 5.83
CA ARG A 60 15.28 4.89 4.43
C ARG A 60 16.31 3.96 3.83
N ARG A 61 16.06 3.50 2.60
CA ARG A 61 17.04 2.66 1.90
C ARG A 61 18.19 3.49 1.34
N PRO A 62 19.44 3.02 1.46
CA PRO A 62 20.60 3.70 0.88
C PRO A 62 20.64 3.68 -0.65
N SER A 63 20.08 2.64 -1.28
CA SER A 63 20.04 2.46 -2.72
C SER A 63 18.90 1.52 -3.13
N THR A 64 18.61 1.49 -4.43
CA THR A 64 17.72 0.50 -5.06
C THR A 64 18.48 -0.80 -5.26
N ASP A 65 18.67 -1.53 -4.18
CA ASP A 65 19.20 -2.89 -4.16
C ASP A 65 18.15 -3.79 -3.49
N TRP A 66 17.35 -4.46 -4.31
CA TRP A 66 16.17 -5.21 -3.87
C TRP A 66 16.53 -6.49 -3.10
N GLU A 67 17.76 -6.99 -3.24
CA GLU A 67 18.22 -8.15 -2.49
C GLU A 67 18.70 -7.76 -1.09
N LYS A 68 19.21 -6.53 -0.94
CA LYS A 68 19.84 -6.06 0.29
C LYS A 68 18.89 -5.37 1.26
N TYR A 69 17.90 -4.64 0.74
CA TYR A 69 17.04 -3.80 1.58
C TYR A 69 15.57 -4.20 1.46
N PRO A 70 14.82 -4.18 2.58
CA PRO A 70 13.40 -4.49 2.55
C PRO A 70 12.62 -3.57 1.59
N PRO A 71 11.63 -4.11 0.86
CA PRO A 71 10.86 -3.37 -0.14
C PRO A 71 10.02 -2.22 0.45
N TYR A 72 9.78 -2.24 1.77
CA TYR A 72 9.02 -1.23 2.48
C TYR A 72 9.89 -0.10 3.05
N TRP A 73 11.23 -0.17 2.94
CA TRP A 73 12.05 0.97 3.33
C TRP A 73 11.84 2.15 2.37
N LEU A 74 11.71 3.33 2.97
CA LEU A 74 11.36 4.55 2.28
C LEU A 74 12.47 5.00 1.34
N ASP A 75 12.08 5.56 0.20
CA ASP A 75 12.99 6.28 -0.69
C ASP A 75 13.32 7.66 -0.16
N LYS A 76 14.48 8.20 -0.57
CA LYS A 76 14.85 9.59 -0.28
C LYS A 76 13.81 10.57 -0.83
N ASP A 77 13.33 10.32 -2.05
CA ASP A 77 12.41 11.20 -2.78
C ASP A 77 10.94 10.70 -2.72
N GLY A 78 10.66 9.70 -1.89
CA GLY A 78 9.30 9.20 -1.68
C GLY A 78 8.45 10.18 -0.87
N THR A 79 7.16 10.25 -1.19
CA THR A 79 6.20 11.10 -0.47
C THR A 79 5.98 10.63 0.96
N THR A 80 5.95 11.56 1.91
CA THR A 80 5.78 11.29 3.33
C THR A 80 4.80 12.29 3.95
N MET A 81 4.09 11.88 4.99
CA MET A 81 3.33 12.76 5.88
C MET A 81 4.26 13.60 6.78
N GLY A 82 5.53 13.19 6.92
CA GLY A 82 6.55 13.93 7.67
C GLY A 82 6.60 13.50 9.14
N LEU A 83 6.24 12.25 9.42
CA LEU A 83 6.18 11.69 10.76
C LEU A 83 7.56 11.63 11.42
N LYS A 84 7.57 11.71 12.74
CA LYS A 84 8.78 11.62 13.57
C LYS A 84 8.72 10.43 14.51
N ILE A 85 9.88 9.85 14.79
CA ILE A 85 10.02 8.72 15.72
C ILE A 85 9.42 9.09 17.08
N GLY A 86 8.59 8.20 17.62
CA GLY A 86 7.91 8.38 18.90
C GLY A 86 6.62 9.19 18.84
N GLU A 87 6.25 9.76 17.70
CA GLU A 87 4.90 10.32 17.53
C GLU A 87 3.85 9.22 17.68
N ALA A 88 2.71 9.60 18.25
CA ALA A 88 1.57 8.74 18.49
C ALA A 88 0.36 9.35 17.78
N LEU A 89 -0.20 8.64 16.82
CA LEU A 89 -1.32 9.11 16.02
C LEU A 89 -2.41 8.03 16.01
N THR A 90 -3.67 8.45 15.88
CA THR A 90 -4.77 7.51 15.69
C THR A 90 -4.68 6.86 14.32
N VAL A 91 -5.26 5.66 14.18
CA VAL A 91 -5.44 4.99 12.89
C VAL A 91 -6.10 5.93 11.88
N GLU A 92 -7.14 6.67 12.29
CA GLU A 92 -7.80 7.67 11.44
C GLU A 92 -6.84 8.73 10.89
N ALA A 93 -6.02 9.34 11.76
CA ALA A 93 -5.07 10.37 11.36
C ALA A 93 -4.02 9.83 10.36
N LEU A 94 -3.55 8.60 10.58
CA LEU A 94 -2.62 7.94 9.66
C LEU A 94 -3.29 7.56 8.34
N LEU A 95 -4.54 7.10 8.35
CA LEU A 95 -5.31 6.83 7.12
C LEU A 95 -5.54 8.12 6.31
N HIS A 96 -5.80 9.26 6.97
CA HIS A 96 -5.83 10.55 6.30
C HIS A 96 -4.49 10.91 5.66
N GLY A 97 -3.37 10.75 6.38
CA GLY A 97 -2.04 10.93 5.81
C GLY A 97 -1.74 10.01 4.62
N LEU A 98 -2.17 8.76 4.73
CA LEU A 98 -2.00 7.74 3.70
C LEU A 98 -2.81 8.07 2.44
N LEU A 99 -4.06 8.48 2.56
CA LEU A 99 -4.96 8.69 1.40
C LEU A 99 -4.89 10.10 0.82
N MET A 100 -4.74 11.13 1.64
CA MET A 100 -4.81 12.54 1.20
C MET A 100 -3.48 13.04 0.65
N VAL A 101 -2.37 12.66 1.29
CA VAL A 101 -1.02 13.09 0.87
C VAL A 101 -0.18 11.94 0.33
N SER A 102 -0.72 10.73 0.20
CA SER A 102 0.02 9.55 -0.25
C SER A 102 1.27 9.25 0.60
N GLY A 103 1.21 9.49 1.90
CA GLY A 103 2.33 9.32 2.82
C GLY A 103 2.80 7.86 2.90
N ASN A 104 4.04 7.58 2.48
CA ASN A 104 4.62 6.23 2.54
C ASN A 104 4.99 5.83 3.97
N ASP A 105 5.42 6.80 4.78
CA ASP A 105 5.67 6.65 6.22
C ASP A 105 4.39 6.25 6.97
N ALA A 106 3.26 6.90 6.70
CA ALA A 106 1.98 6.54 7.30
C ALA A 106 1.57 5.08 6.94
N ALA A 107 1.83 4.65 5.71
CA ALA A 107 1.58 3.27 5.29
C ALA A 107 2.42 2.25 6.07
N ASN A 108 3.70 2.56 6.30
CA ASN A 108 4.57 1.69 7.09
C ASN A 108 4.16 1.66 8.56
N VAL A 109 3.82 2.80 9.16
CA VAL A 109 3.39 2.87 10.56
C VAL A 109 2.13 2.05 10.78
N LEU A 110 1.13 2.20 9.90
CA LEU A 110 -0.10 1.40 9.93
C LEU A 110 0.21 -0.08 9.75
N ALA A 111 1.00 -0.43 8.73
CA ALA A 111 1.35 -1.82 8.43
C ALA A 111 2.10 -2.49 9.60
N GLU A 112 3.03 -1.78 10.23
CA GLU A 112 3.77 -2.30 11.37
C GLU A 112 2.86 -2.47 12.60
N ASN A 113 2.10 -1.45 12.98
CA ASN A 113 1.28 -1.51 14.20
C ASN A 113 0.12 -2.52 14.08
N ILE A 114 -0.53 -2.60 12.91
CA ILE A 114 -1.64 -3.53 12.66
C ILE A 114 -1.11 -4.94 12.34
N GLY A 115 0.06 -5.02 11.71
CA GLY A 115 0.78 -6.26 11.42
C GLY A 115 1.51 -6.89 12.61
N SER A 116 1.16 -6.51 13.85
CA SER A 116 1.79 -7.04 15.07
C SER A 116 3.31 -6.82 15.13
N GLY A 117 3.77 -5.67 14.64
CA GLY A 117 5.19 -5.28 14.59
C GLY A 117 5.93 -5.74 13.33
N SER A 118 5.24 -6.26 12.31
CA SER A 118 5.88 -6.82 11.10
C SER A 118 5.20 -6.39 9.80
N VAL A 119 5.86 -5.49 9.06
CA VAL A 119 5.41 -5.09 7.72
C VAL A 119 5.40 -6.28 6.73
N PRO A 120 6.39 -7.19 6.71
CA PRO A 120 6.33 -8.38 5.85
C PRO A 120 5.09 -9.25 6.09
N GLN A 121 4.78 -9.56 7.36
CA GLN A 121 3.58 -10.34 7.70
C GLN A 121 2.29 -9.61 7.35
N PHE A 122 2.26 -8.29 7.53
CA PHE A 122 1.14 -7.47 7.08
C PHE A 122 0.92 -7.62 5.56
N ILE A 123 1.98 -7.56 4.76
CA ILE A 123 1.88 -7.68 3.31
C ILE A 123 1.45 -9.08 2.84
N GLU A 124 1.89 -10.14 3.51
CA GLU A 124 1.37 -11.49 3.25
C GLU A 124 -0.16 -11.53 3.39
N ARG A 125 -0.68 -10.99 4.49
CA ARG A 125 -2.12 -10.95 4.77
C ARG A 125 -2.88 -10.03 3.81
N VAL A 126 -2.31 -8.88 3.42
CA VAL A 126 -2.89 -8.01 2.39
C VAL A 126 -3.05 -8.77 1.07
N ASN A 127 -2.02 -9.52 0.64
CA ASN A 127 -2.10 -10.29 -0.59
C ASN A 127 -3.13 -11.44 -0.50
N GLU A 128 -3.24 -12.10 0.65
CA GLU A 128 -4.29 -13.10 0.91
C GLU A 128 -5.70 -12.49 0.82
N TYR A 129 -5.89 -11.33 1.44
CA TYR A 129 -7.12 -10.56 1.39
C TYR A 129 -7.48 -10.14 -0.04
N LEU A 130 -6.54 -9.56 -0.79
CA LEU A 130 -6.75 -9.14 -2.18
C LEU A 130 -7.17 -10.31 -3.08
N ARG A 131 -6.54 -11.48 -2.91
CA ARG A 131 -6.95 -12.70 -3.62
C ARG A 131 -8.37 -13.13 -3.24
N LYS A 132 -8.73 -13.06 -1.95
CA LYS A 132 -10.07 -13.42 -1.43
C LYS A 132 -11.17 -12.54 -2.02
N ILE A 133 -10.91 -11.24 -2.22
CA ILE A 133 -11.89 -10.29 -2.78
C ILE A 133 -11.90 -10.24 -4.32
N GLY A 134 -11.08 -11.06 -5.00
CA GLY A 134 -11.12 -11.23 -6.45
C GLY A 134 -9.97 -10.59 -7.23
N CYS A 135 -9.06 -9.85 -6.58
CA CYS A 135 -7.85 -9.29 -7.17
C CYS A 135 -6.77 -10.38 -7.36
N LYS A 136 -7.06 -11.36 -8.21
CA LYS A 136 -6.22 -12.56 -8.43
C LYS A 136 -4.89 -12.25 -9.14
N ASN A 137 -4.82 -11.14 -9.87
CA ASN A 137 -3.65 -10.69 -10.62
C ASN A 137 -2.99 -9.49 -9.93
N THR A 138 -2.76 -9.62 -8.63
CA THR A 138 -2.14 -8.58 -7.81
C THR A 138 -1.17 -9.22 -6.83
N GLN A 139 0.00 -8.62 -6.69
CA GLN A 139 1.03 -8.98 -5.71
C GLN A 139 1.67 -7.70 -5.19
N PHE A 140 1.56 -7.44 -3.90
CA PHE A 140 2.24 -6.35 -3.23
C PHE A 140 3.45 -6.86 -2.47
N SER A 141 4.54 -6.11 -2.51
CA SER A 141 5.73 -6.30 -1.68
C SER A 141 5.86 -5.29 -0.53
N ASN A 142 5.06 -4.21 -0.54
CA ASN A 142 5.11 -3.12 0.43
C ASN A 142 3.75 -2.42 0.52
N PRO A 143 3.48 -1.61 1.56
CA PRO A 143 2.15 -1.04 1.78
C PRO A 143 1.92 0.31 1.07
N HIS A 144 2.97 0.88 0.48
CA HIS A 144 2.93 2.25 -0.04
C HIS A 144 3.02 2.36 -1.56
N GLY A 145 3.51 1.33 -2.24
CA GLY A 145 3.64 1.28 -3.69
C GLY A 145 4.95 1.84 -4.25
N LEU A 146 6.05 1.83 -3.47
CA LEU A 146 7.36 2.13 -4.08
C LEU A 146 7.74 0.93 -4.95
N THR A 147 8.38 1.20 -6.09
CA THR A 147 8.65 0.18 -7.09
C THR A 147 9.52 -0.95 -6.56
N HIS A 148 9.09 -2.17 -6.82
CA HIS A 148 9.83 -3.39 -6.56
C HIS A 148 9.45 -4.43 -7.64
N PRO A 149 10.37 -5.28 -8.12
CA PRO A 149 10.08 -6.25 -9.19
C PRO A 149 8.87 -7.15 -8.87
N ASP A 150 8.75 -7.60 -7.63
CA ASP A 150 7.61 -8.42 -7.16
C ASP A 150 6.39 -7.60 -6.70
N HIS A 151 6.22 -6.37 -7.20
CA HIS A 151 5.13 -5.48 -6.80
C HIS A 151 4.32 -5.03 -8.01
N TRP A 152 3.19 -5.68 -8.28
CA TRP A 152 2.43 -5.44 -9.50
C TRP A 152 0.92 -5.68 -9.29
N THR A 153 0.12 -5.07 -10.16
CA THR A 153 -1.32 -5.28 -10.26
C THR A 153 -1.76 -5.14 -11.71
N THR A 154 -3.04 -5.35 -11.96
CA THR A 154 -3.71 -5.07 -13.24
C THR A 154 -4.64 -3.86 -13.12
N ALA A 155 -5.11 -3.32 -14.25
CA ALA A 155 -6.13 -2.28 -14.23
C ALA A 155 -7.51 -2.85 -13.82
N TYR A 156 -7.81 -4.06 -14.27
CA TYR A 156 -8.92 -4.90 -13.78
C TYR A 156 -8.63 -5.40 -12.36
#